data_AF-A0A167F0J5-F1
#
_entry.id   AF-A0A167F0J5-F1
#
_cell.length_a   1.000
_cell.length_b   1.000
_cell.length_c   1.000
_cell.angle_alpha   90.00
_cell.angle_beta   90.00
_cell.angle_gamma   90.00
#
_symmetry.space_group_name_H-M   'P 1'
#
loop_
_entity.id
_entity.type
_entity.pdbx_description
1 polymer ?
#
loop_
_entity_poly.entity_id
_entity_poly.type
_entity_poly.pdbx_seq_one_letter_code
_entity_poly.pdbx_strand_id
1 'polypeptide(L)'
;MSTTSAASATAPGAQFEHRQTFTSSDFTPNPSESLPLSPARQRLVDDILALYSCRPTVARVERYTPDAVYDDQFGYADNRYKIAAQWFGLPKIFTASENAGYQVVRDEPSLIQFKSSQRWTFPVVPKTATLNSMISLSLDPETADSDFIRIKYHKDQANEKDYTHAGIGFNLRKWQADQLPKYLNAEELKHFEADKNVPPQKPMELQ
;
A
#
# COMPACT_ATOMS: atom_id res chain seq x y z
N MET A 1 15.67 -19.61 1.95
CA MET A 1 14.98 -20.10 0.73
C MET A 1 13.50 -19.80 0.93
N SER A 2 12.96 -18.74 0.33
CA SER A 2 11.53 -18.45 0.40
C SER A 2 10.84 -19.18 -0.74
N THR A 3 10.01 -20.17 -0.41
CA THR A 3 9.16 -20.87 -1.37
C THR A 3 7.91 -20.03 -1.60
N THR A 4 7.95 -19.12 -2.56
CA THR A 4 6.73 -18.46 -3.04
C THR A 4 6.09 -19.40 -4.05
N SER A 5 5.05 -20.13 -3.65
CA SER A 5 4.12 -20.74 -4.59
C SER A 5 3.52 -19.61 -5.42
N ALA A 6 3.61 -19.67 -6.75
CA ALA A 6 2.95 -18.69 -7.61
C ALA A 6 1.44 -18.72 -7.31
N ALA A 7 0.93 -17.65 -6.69
CA ALA A 7 -0.50 -17.52 -6.48
C ALA A 7 -1.20 -17.47 -7.85
N SER A 8 -2.31 -18.21 -7.99
CA SER A 8 -3.14 -18.13 -9.20
C SER A 8 -3.56 -16.68 -9.43
N ALA A 9 -3.68 -16.25 -10.70
CA ALA A 9 -4.21 -14.94 -11.07
C ALA A 9 -5.58 -14.63 -10.40
N THR A 10 -6.39 -15.67 -10.19
CA THR A 10 -7.71 -15.59 -9.56
C THR A 10 -7.68 -15.65 -8.04
N ALA A 11 -6.51 -15.76 -7.42
CA ALA A 11 -6.40 -15.84 -5.97
C ALA A 11 -6.81 -14.49 -5.32
N PRO A 12 -7.40 -14.52 -4.12
CA PRO A 12 -7.67 -13.31 -3.35
C PRO A 12 -6.38 -12.55 -3.04
N GLY A 13 -6.44 -11.22 -3.04
CA GLY A 13 -5.31 -10.33 -2.70
C GLY A 13 -4.53 -10.73 -1.44
N ALA A 14 -5.18 -11.20 -0.37
CA ALA A 14 -4.51 -11.64 0.86
C ALA A 14 -3.51 -12.80 0.65
N GLN A 15 -3.68 -13.62 -0.40
CA GLN A 15 -2.73 -14.70 -0.75
C GLN A 15 -1.48 -14.19 -1.49
N PHE A 16 -1.46 -12.92 -1.88
CA PHE A 16 -0.31 -12.24 -2.45
C PHE A 16 0.51 -11.49 -1.39
N GLU A 17 0.26 -11.73 -0.10
CA GLU A 17 1.03 -11.12 0.98
C GLU A 17 2.53 -11.44 0.83
N HIS A 18 3.34 -10.40 0.68
CA HIS A 18 4.80 -10.53 0.72
C HIS A 18 5.30 -10.49 2.16
N ARG A 19 5.76 -11.63 2.66
CA ARG A 19 6.30 -11.77 4.02
C ARG A 19 7.80 -11.65 4.06
N GLN A 20 8.28 -10.84 4.99
CA GLN A 20 9.70 -10.56 5.15
C GLN A 20 10.00 -9.92 6.50
N THR A 21 11.18 -10.23 7.00
CA THR A 21 11.80 -9.56 8.15
C THR A 21 13.09 -8.91 7.71
N PHE A 22 13.42 -7.76 8.30
CA PHE A 22 14.66 -7.06 8.01
C PHE A 22 15.65 -7.19 9.16
N THR A 23 16.94 -7.18 8.84
CA THR A 23 18.01 -7.12 9.85
C THR A 23 18.17 -5.71 10.43
N SER A 24 17.57 -4.70 9.78
CA SER A 24 17.57 -3.29 10.19
C SER A 24 16.28 -2.63 9.73
N SER A 25 15.77 -1.68 10.53
CA SER A 25 14.66 -0.77 10.16
C SER A 25 15.13 0.51 9.48
N ASP A 26 16.42 0.63 9.14
CA ASP A 26 16.91 1.76 8.35
C ASP A 26 16.49 1.62 6.88
N PHE A 27 15.30 2.17 6.60
CA PHE A 27 14.75 2.30 5.26
C PHE A 27 15.03 3.67 4.65
N THR A 28 16.09 4.38 5.08
CA THR A 28 16.50 5.62 4.40
C THR A 28 16.85 5.30 2.93
N PRO A 29 16.20 5.95 1.95
CA PRO A 29 16.47 5.68 0.54
C PRO A 29 17.78 6.34 0.10
N ASN A 30 18.51 5.66 -0.79
CA ASN A 30 19.60 6.24 -1.56
C ASN A 30 19.20 6.29 -3.05
N PRO A 31 18.70 7.42 -3.58
CA PRO A 31 18.19 7.50 -4.94
C PRO A 31 19.20 7.14 -6.04
N SER A 32 20.50 7.36 -5.81
CA SER A 32 21.54 7.01 -6.80
C SER A 32 21.77 5.50 -6.93
N GLU A 33 21.30 4.72 -5.96
CA GLU A 33 21.35 3.25 -5.96
C GLU A 33 19.99 2.63 -6.34
N SER A 34 19.04 3.43 -6.83
CA SER A 34 17.74 2.90 -7.26
C SER A 34 17.90 2.03 -8.51
N LEU A 35 17.30 0.84 -8.49
CA LEU A 35 17.18 0.03 -9.69
C LEU A 35 16.34 0.77 -10.74
N PRO A 36 16.70 0.68 -12.03
CA PRO A 36 15.87 1.21 -13.10
C PRO A 36 14.61 0.37 -13.26
N LEU A 37 13.49 1.00 -13.60
CA LEU A 37 12.21 0.35 -13.90
C LEU A 37 11.85 0.51 -15.37
N SER A 38 11.06 -0.44 -15.90
CA SER A 38 10.39 -0.23 -17.19
C SER A 38 9.43 0.97 -17.11
N PRO A 39 9.09 1.63 -18.23
CA PRO A 39 8.18 2.78 -18.20
C PRO A 39 6.83 2.52 -17.52
N ALA A 40 6.24 1.33 -17.71
CA ALA A 40 4.97 0.97 -17.08
C ALA A 40 5.09 0.81 -15.55
N ARG A 41 6.20 0.20 -15.10
CA ARG A 41 6.48 -0.02 -13.67
C ARG A 41 6.87 1.28 -12.97
N GLN A 42 7.59 2.17 -13.65
CA GLN A 42 7.86 3.51 -13.15
C GLN A 42 6.56 4.30 -12.95
N ARG A 43 5.64 4.28 -13.92
CA ARG A 43 4.33 4.94 -13.77
C ARG A 43 3.53 4.40 -12.58
N LEU A 44 3.59 3.10 -12.32
CA LEU A 44 2.98 2.51 -11.12
C LEU A 44 3.60 3.08 -9.84
N VAL A 45 4.93 3.10 -9.72
CA VAL A 45 5.62 3.67 -8.55
C VAL A 45 5.29 5.15 -8.38
N ASP A 46 5.31 5.93 -9.46
CA ASP A 46 4.96 7.35 -9.45
C ASP A 46 3.53 7.60 -8.96
N ASP A 47 2.58 6.77 -9.39
CA ASP A 47 1.18 6.84 -8.93
C ASP A 47 1.08 6.54 -7.42
N ILE A 48 1.81 5.54 -6.93
CA ILE A 48 1.85 5.21 -5.49
C ILE A 48 2.48 6.35 -4.68
N LEU A 49 3.62 6.89 -5.11
CA LEU A 49 4.25 8.05 -4.45
C LEU A 49 3.33 9.27 -4.46
N ALA A 50 2.54 9.48 -5.52
CA ALA A 50 1.54 10.54 -5.57
C ALA A 50 0.40 10.33 -4.56
N LEU A 51 -0.05 9.08 -4.34
CA LEU A 51 -1.01 8.76 -3.28
C LEU A 51 -0.46 9.11 -1.89
N TYR A 52 0.79 8.72 -1.60
CA TYR A 52 1.48 9.10 -0.36
C TYR A 52 1.62 10.61 -0.20
N SER A 53 1.86 11.35 -1.28
CA SER A 53 1.90 12.82 -1.27
C SER A 53 0.53 13.49 -1.26
N CYS A 54 -0.52 12.85 -0.72
CA CYS A 54 -1.88 13.40 -0.62
C CYS A 54 -2.47 13.87 -1.97
N ARG A 55 -2.12 13.21 -3.09
CA ARG A 55 -2.70 13.48 -4.41
C ARG A 55 -3.53 12.29 -4.90
N PRO A 56 -4.59 11.87 -4.18
CA PRO A 56 -5.43 10.77 -4.63
C PRO A 56 -6.24 11.17 -5.87
N THR A 57 -6.40 10.23 -6.79
CA THR A 57 -7.35 10.30 -7.91
C THR A 57 -7.97 8.92 -8.11
N VAL A 58 -9.13 8.87 -8.77
CA VAL A 58 -9.76 7.59 -9.13
C VAL A 58 -8.78 6.69 -9.88
N ALA A 59 -8.13 7.21 -10.93
CA ALA A 59 -7.17 6.44 -11.74
C ALA A 59 -5.99 5.87 -10.93
N ARG A 60 -5.48 6.60 -9.94
CA ARG A 60 -4.41 6.09 -9.05
C ARG A 60 -4.92 4.98 -8.13
N VAL A 61 -6.15 5.07 -7.66
CA VAL A 61 -6.78 4.02 -6.84
C VAL A 61 -7.18 2.81 -7.70
N GLU A 62 -7.41 2.97 -9.00
CA GLU A 62 -7.62 1.85 -9.93
C GLU A 62 -6.38 0.99 -10.17
N ARG A 63 -5.20 1.42 -9.69
CA ARG A 63 -4.01 0.58 -9.56
C ARG A 63 -4.23 -0.60 -8.62
N TYR A 64 -5.21 -0.55 -7.74
CA TYR A 64 -5.57 -1.68 -6.89
C TYR A 64 -6.63 -2.53 -7.61
N THR A 65 -6.51 -3.86 -7.54
CA THR A 65 -7.62 -4.74 -7.91
C THR A 65 -8.77 -4.59 -6.91
N PRO A 66 -10.03 -4.93 -7.26
CA PRO A 66 -11.16 -4.85 -6.34
C PRO A 66 -10.91 -5.57 -5.00
N ASP A 67 -10.21 -6.70 -5.07
CA ASP A 67 -9.80 -7.55 -3.95
C ASP A 67 -8.39 -7.25 -3.41
N ALA A 68 -7.80 -6.11 -3.74
CA ALA A 68 -6.48 -5.78 -3.22
C ALA A 68 -6.52 -5.60 -1.69
N VAL A 69 -5.38 -5.88 -1.05
CA VAL A 69 -5.16 -5.61 0.37
C VAL A 69 -4.12 -4.51 0.52
N TYR A 70 -4.38 -3.55 1.41
CA TYR A 70 -3.41 -2.59 1.91
C TYR A 70 -3.18 -2.82 3.41
N ASP A 71 -1.92 -2.94 3.79
CA ASP A 71 -1.49 -3.36 5.12
C ASP A 71 -0.31 -2.50 5.60
N ASP A 72 -0.60 -1.64 6.56
CA ASP A 72 0.39 -0.79 7.22
C ASP A 72 0.23 -0.81 8.75
N GLN A 73 1.07 -0.04 9.44
CA GLN A 73 1.05 0.05 10.90
C GLN A 73 -0.22 0.68 11.49
N PHE A 74 -1.07 1.32 10.69
CA PHE A 74 -2.25 2.08 11.12
C PHE A 74 -3.58 1.47 10.67
N GLY A 75 -3.60 0.73 9.56
CA GLY A 75 -4.81 0.22 8.93
C GLY A 75 -4.58 -1.09 8.18
N TYR A 76 -5.64 -1.91 8.14
CA TYR A 76 -5.71 -3.10 7.29
C TYR A 76 -6.98 -3.03 6.45
N ALA A 77 -6.84 -2.65 5.18
CA ALA A 77 -7.92 -2.52 4.23
C ALA A 77 -7.91 -3.71 3.27
N ASP A 78 -8.95 -4.54 3.33
CA ASP A 78 -9.03 -5.83 2.63
C ASP A 78 -9.87 -5.81 1.35
N ASN A 79 -10.14 -4.62 0.81
CA ASN A 79 -10.68 -4.40 -0.51
C ASN A 79 -10.41 -2.97 -1.00
N ARG A 80 -10.56 -2.74 -2.31
CA ARG A 80 -10.29 -1.44 -2.92
C ARG A 80 -11.14 -0.30 -2.38
N TYR A 81 -12.39 -0.56 -1.98
CA TYR A 81 -13.25 0.46 -1.40
C TYR A 81 -12.66 1.03 -0.10
N LYS A 82 -12.14 0.16 0.77
CA LYS A 82 -11.49 0.59 2.01
C LYS A 82 -10.14 1.25 1.74
N ILE A 83 -9.38 0.74 0.75
CA ILE A 83 -8.12 1.36 0.30
C ILE A 83 -8.36 2.79 -0.21
N ALA A 84 -9.39 2.97 -1.04
CA ALA A 84 -9.80 4.27 -1.55
C ALA A 84 -10.07 5.24 -0.39
N ALA A 85 -10.81 4.79 0.63
CA ALA A 85 -11.11 5.63 1.79
C ALA A 85 -9.86 6.05 2.57
N GLN A 86 -8.83 5.19 2.67
CA GLN A 86 -7.55 5.59 3.28
C GLN A 86 -6.90 6.70 2.44
N TRP A 87 -6.72 6.50 1.13
CA TRP A 87 -6.04 7.47 0.26
C TRP A 87 -6.78 8.81 0.14
N PHE A 88 -8.11 8.80 -0.01
CA PHE A 88 -8.92 10.02 -0.02
C PHE A 88 -9.09 10.66 1.37
N GLY A 89 -8.84 9.90 2.44
CA GLY A 89 -8.85 10.39 3.81
C GLY A 89 -7.59 11.17 4.20
N LEU A 90 -6.41 10.77 3.71
CA LEU A 90 -5.13 11.39 4.08
C LEU A 90 -5.08 12.93 3.89
N PRO A 91 -5.54 13.52 2.76
CA PRO A 91 -5.54 14.97 2.58
C PRO A 91 -6.44 15.73 3.57
N LYS A 92 -7.35 15.04 4.28
CA LYS A 92 -8.20 15.65 5.32
C LYS A 92 -7.53 15.67 6.69
N ILE A 93 -6.46 14.88 6.87
CA ILE A 93 -5.71 14.75 8.12
C ILE A 93 -4.45 15.61 8.08
N PHE A 94 -3.79 15.68 6.93
CA PHE A 94 -2.50 16.34 6.76
C PHE A 94 -2.65 17.62 5.91
N THR A 95 -1.95 18.68 6.32
CA THR A 95 -1.90 19.94 5.56
C THR A 95 -0.86 19.94 4.45
N ALA A 96 0.17 19.09 4.57
CA ALA A 96 1.15 18.83 3.51
C ALA A 96 1.71 17.41 3.64
N SER A 97 2.07 16.81 2.49
CA SER A 97 2.78 15.54 2.42
C SER A 97 3.78 15.54 1.26
N GLU A 98 5.06 15.40 1.58
CA GLU A 98 6.16 15.52 0.62
C GLU A 98 6.99 14.25 0.58
N ASN A 99 7.27 13.75 -0.64
CA ASN A 99 8.21 12.66 -0.81
C ASN A 99 9.64 13.22 -0.74
N ALA A 100 10.40 12.82 0.29
CA ALA A 100 11.78 13.23 0.49
C ALA A 100 12.79 12.35 -0.28
N GLY A 101 12.31 11.29 -0.93
CA GLY A 101 13.09 10.41 -1.78
C GLY A 101 12.54 8.98 -1.77
N TYR A 102 12.94 8.20 -2.78
CA TYR A 102 12.71 6.76 -2.83
C TYR A 102 13.90 6.05 -3.48
N GLN A 103 13.99 4.74 -3.25
CA GLN A 103 14.99 3.86 -3.86
C GLN A 103 14.33 2.51 -4.16
N VAL A 104 14.22 2.14 -5.43
CA VAL A 104 13.80 0.79 -5.84
C VAL A 104 14.92 -0.17 -5.49
N VAL A 105 14.60 -1.17 -4.67
CA VAL A 105 15.57 -2.19 -4.20
C VAL A 105 15.29 -3.57 -4.77
N ARG A 106 14.07 -3.82 -5.28
CA ARG A 106 13.73 -5.03 -6.03
C ARG A 106 12.76 -4.75 -7.15
N ASP A 107 13.02 -5.36 -8.28
CA ASP A 107 12.21 -5.31 -9.48
C ASP A 107 12.04 -6.73 -10.06
N GLU A 108 11.03 -7.45 -9.60
CA GLU A 108 10.74 -8.84 -9.98
C GLU A 108 9.38 -8.92 -10.72
N PRO A 109 9.12 -9.94 -11.56
CA PRO A 109 7.89 -10.01 -12.35
C PRO A 109 6.60 -9.75 -11.55
N SER A 110 6.48 -10.36 -10.36
CA SER A 110 5.31 -10.23 -9.48
C SER A 110 5.48 -9.28 -8.30
N LEU A 111 6.62 -8.57 -8.18
CA LEU A 111 6.94 -7.78 -6.99
C LEU A 111 7.78 -6.55 -7.33
N ILE A 112 7.37 -5.38 -6.84
CA ILE A 112 8.25 -4.20 -6.72
C ILE A 112 8.47 -3.94 -5.24
N GLN A 113 9.71 -3.69 -4.83
CA GLN A 113 10.02 -3.16 -3.50
C GLN A 113 10.84 -1.89 -3.61
N PHE A 114 10.47 -0.87 -2.83
CA PHE A 114 11.23 0.36 -2.73
C PHE A 114 11.21 0.91 -1.31
N LYS A 115 12.35 1.48 -0.91
CA LYS A 115 12.43 2.34 0.27
C LYS A 115 11.78 3.68 -0.07
N SER A 116 11.00 4.24 0.84
CA SER A 116 10.38 5.55 0.69
C SER A 116 10.60 6.39 1.95
N SER A 117 10.92 7.67 1.78
CA SER A 117 10.96 8.65 2.86
C SER A 117 9.85 9.68 2.64
N GLN A 118 8.88 9.72 3.55
CA GLN A 118 7.72 10.60 3.44
C GLN A 118 7.67 11.58 4.62
N ARG A 119 7.48 12.86 4.33
CA ARG A 119 7.27 13.92 5.31
C ARG A 119 5.80 14.29 5.39
N TRP A 120 5.23 14.24 6.59
CA TRP A 120 3.83 14.56 6.86
C TRP A 120 3.71 15.74 7.82
N THR A 121 2.90 16.73 7.47
CA THR A 121 2.66 17.92 8.30
C THR A 121 1.22 17.94 8.81
N PHE A 122 1.07 18.06 10.12
CA PHE A 122 -0.22 18.09 10.80
C PHE A 122 -0.80 19.53 10.89
N PRO A 123 -2.13 19.71 10.94
CA PRO A 123 -2.78 21.02 10.90
C PRO A 123 -2.59 21.89 12.15
N VAL A 124 -2.58 21.30 13.35
CA VAL A 124 -2.68 22.05 14.62
C VAL A 124 -1.32 22.54 15.14
N VAL A 125 -0.24 21.85 14.79
CA VAL A 125 1.13 22.27 15.07
C VAL A 125 1.95 21.92 13.82
N PRO A 126 2.81 22.81 13.28
CA PRO A 126 3.68 22.50 12.14
C PRO A 126 4.83 21.57 12.55
N LYS A 127 4.49 20.48 13.25
CA LYS A 127 5.36 19.34 13.48
C LYS A 127 5.30 18.50 12.22
N THR A 128 6.42 18.45 11.52
CA THR A 128 6.61 17.52 10.41
C THR A 128 7.19 16.23 10.95
N ALA A 129 6.49 15.12 10.72
CA ALA A 129 7.02 13.79 10.99
C ALA A 129 7.62 13.23 9.69
N THR A 130 8.84 12.68 9.76
CA THR A 130 9.44 11.93 8.64
C THR A 130 9.31 10.45 8.96
N LEU A 131 8.77 9.69 8.03
CA LEU A 131 8.64 8.24 8.11
C LEU A 131 9.43 7.62 6.96
N ASN A 132 10.34 6.69 7.29
CA ASN A 132 11.02 5.86 6.32
C ASN A 132 10.39 4.47 6.36
N SER A 133 9.99 3.97 5.20
CA SER A 133 9.30 2.69 5.07
C SER A 133 9.87 1.85 3.94
N MET A 134 9.79 0.54 4.09
CA MET A 134 9.86 -0.39 2.99
C MET A 134 8.45 -0.60 2.40
N ILE A 135 8.26 -0.19 1.15
CA ILE A 135 7.04 -0.43 0.40
C ILE A 135 7.20 -1.67 -0.46
N SER A 136 6.24 -2.59 -0.37
CA SER A 136 6.20 -3.83 -1.17
C SER A 136 4.88 -3.91 -1.92
N LEU A 137 4.96 -4.00 -3.25
CA LEU A 137 3.81 -4.08 -4.14
C LEU A 137 3.80 -5.45 -4.82
N SER A 138 2.95 -6.35 -4.35
CA SER A 138 2.67 -7.62 -5.04
C SER A 138 1.72 -7.34 -6.20
N LEU A 139 2.15 -7.66 -7.40
CA LEU A 139 1.46 -7.30 -8.64
C LEU A 139 0.44 -8.35 -9.04
N ASP A 140 -0.62 -7.89 -9.70
CA ASP A 140 -1.61 -8.75 -10.32
C ASP A 140 -1.01 -9.46 -11.55
N PRO A 141 -0.92 -10.81 -11.56
CA PRO A 141 -0.33 -11.55 -12.67
C PRO A 141 -0.97 -11.26 -14.04
N GLU A 142 -2.26 -10.90 -14.08
CA GLU A 142 -2.95 -10.60 -15.34
C GLU A 142 -2.53 -9.28 -15.97
N THR A 143 -1.97 -8.36 -15.17
CA THR A 143 -1.64 -7.00 -15.60
C THR A 143 -0.16 -6.63 -15.42
N ALA A 144 0.65 -7.51 -14.81
CA ALA A 144 2.06 -7.28 -14.49
C ALA A 144 2.92 -6.84 -15.69
N ASP A 145 2.59 -7.35 -16.89
CA ASP A 145 3.27 -7.04 -18.14
C ASP A 145 2.50 -6.04 -19.04
N SER A 146 1.41 -5.45 -18.54
CA SER A 146 0.60 -4.47 -19.27
C SER A 146 1.05 -3.03 -19.05
N ASP A 147 0.52 -2.09 -19.86
CA ASP A 147 0.76 -0.66 -19.65
C ASP A 147 0.13 -0.10 -18.37
N PHE A 148 -0.89 -0.78 -17.84
CA PHE A 148 -1.61 -0.43 -16.62
C PHE A 148 -1.57 -1.57 -15.60
N ILE A 149 -0.41 -1.68 -14.95
CA ILE A 149 -0.17 -2.67 -13.90
C ILE A 149 -1.07 -2.40 -12.69
N ARG A 150 -1.66 -3.46 -12.15
CA ARG A 150 -2.42 -3.47 -10.91
C ARG A 150 -1.73 -4.23 -9.77
N ILE A 151 -2.18 -3.93 -8.56
CA ILE A 151 -1.64 -4.40 -7.29
C ILE A 151 -2.66 -5.30 -6.61
N LYS A 152 -2.21 -6.48 -6.17
CA LYS A 152 -2.96 -7.43 -5.34
C LYS A 152 -2.71 -7.24 -3.84
N TYR A 153 -1.48 -6.87 -3.46
CA TYR A 153 -1.13 -6.59 -2.07
C TYR A 153 -0.14 -5.43 -1.99
N HIS A 154 -0.44 -4.46 -1.12
CA HIS A 154 0.44 -3.35 -0.81
C HIS A 154 0.76 -3.40 0.68
N LYS A 155 2.04 -3.61 0.98
CA LYS A 155 2.57 -3.62 2.35
C LYS A 155 3.50 -2.43 2.57
N ASP A 156 3.24 -1.65 3.60
CA ASP A 156 4.07 -0.51 4.02
C ASP A 156 4.66 -0.80 5.40
N GLN A 157 5.94 -1.18 5.45
CA GLN A 157 6.65 -1.54 6.68
C GLN A 157 7.56 -0.40 7.16
N ALA A 158 7.20 0.21 8.27
CA ALA A 158 8.00 1.26 8.93
C ALA A 158 8.95 0.75 10.04
N ASN A 159 9.03 -0.57 10.26
CA ASN A 159 9.93 -1.18 11.24
C ASN A 159 10.44 -2.55 10.76
N GLU A 160 11.37 -3.16 11.51
CA GLU A 160 12.05 -4.39 11.11
C GLU A 160 11.18 -5.67 11.19
N LYS A 161 10.07 -5.63 11.94
CA LYS A 161 9.20 -6.77 12.18
C LYS A 161 8.12 -6.84 11.12
N ASP A 162 7.79 -8.07 10.74
CA ASP A 162 6.57 -8.33 9.98
C ASP A 162 5.33 -8.04 10.85
N TYR A 163 4.22 -7.62 10.24
CA TYR A 163 3.01 -7.29 10.95
C TYR A 163 2.30 -8.55 11.43
N THR A 164 1.97 -8.58 12.73
CA THR A 164 1.08 -9.60 13.24
C THR A 164 -0.35 -9.27 12.79
N HIS A 165 -0.98 -10.19 12.08
CA HIS A 165 -2.42 -10.13 11.77
C HIS A 165 -3.28 -10.80 12.84
N ALA A 166 -2.80 -10.76 14.09
CA ALA A 166 -3.44 -11.38 15.24
C ALA A 166 -3.48 -10.40 16.43
N GLY A 167 -4.49 -10.58 17.28
CA GLY A 167 -4.64 -9.85 18.53
C GLY A 167 -5.33 -8.48 18.43
N ILE A 168 -5.42 -7.81 19.57
CA ILE A 168 -6.23 -6.59 19.77
C ILE A 168 -5.78 -5.44 18.85
N GLY A 169 -4.47 -5.27 18.67
CA GLY A 169 -3.92 -4.21 17.81
C GLY A 169 -4.35 -4.36 16.34
N PHE A 170 -4.31 -5.58 15.80
CA PHE A 170 -4.79 -5.86 14.44
C PHE A 170 -6.29 -5.61 14.31
N ASN A 171 -7.09 -6.08 15.29
CA ASN A 171 -8.54 -5.86 15.28
C ASN A 171 -8.90 -4.36 15.28
N LEU A 172 -8.13 -3.52 15.98
CA LEU A 172 -8.31 -2.06 15.95
C LEU A 172 -7.99 -1.46 14.58
N ARG A 173 -6.88 -1.87 13.94
CA ARG A 173 -6.51 -1.43 12.58
C ARG A 173 -7.59 -1.78 11.56
N LYS A 174 -8.10 -3.02 11.63
CA LYS A 174 -9.19 -3.49 10.76
C LYS A 174 -10.48 -2.72 11.02
N TRP A 175 -10.85 -2.53 12.27
CA TRP A 175 -12.05 -1.77 12.64
C TRP A 175 -11.98 -0.32 12.15
N GLN A 176 -10.83 0.35 12.29
CA GLN A 176 -10.61 1.70 11.77
C GLN A 176 -10.85 1.73 10.25
N ALA A 177 -10.29 0.78 9.51
CA ALA A 177 -10.43 0.71 8.06
C ALA A 177 -11.89 0.42 7.63
N ASP A 178 -12.63 -0.36 8.41
CA ASP A 178 -14.05 -0.65 8.16
C ASP A 178 -14.96 0.56 8.45
N GLN A 179 -14.59 1.42 9.40
CA GLN A 179 -15.39 2.61 9.75
C GLN A 179 -15.07 3.83 8.90
N LEU A 180 -13.80 4.06 8.54
CA LEU A 180 -13.36 5.26 7.84
C LEU A 180 -14.23 5.61 6.61
N PRO A 181 -14.59 4.68 5.70
CA PRO A 181 -15.41 5.00 4.54
C PRO A 181 -16.80 5.57 4.87
N LYS A 182 -17.35 5.28 6.06
CA LYS A 182 -18.69 5.73 6.47
C LYS A 182 -18.71 7.19 6.89
N TYR A 183 -17.59 7.67 7.42
CA TYR A 183 -17.43 9.04 7.90
C TYR A 183 -16.72 9.92 6.86
N LEU A 184 -16.11 9.31 5.85
CA LEU A 184 -15.47 10.04 4.76
C LEU A 184 -16.51 10.54 3.76
N ASN A 185 -16.80 11.84 3.80
CA ASN A 185 -17.56 12.50 2.74
C ASN A 185 -16.64 12.80 1.54
N ALA A 186 -16.39 11.81 0.68
CA ALA A 186 -15.61 11.94 -0.56
C ALA A 186 -16.44 11.38 -1.72
N GLU A 187 -16.68 12.18 -2.76
CA GLU A 187 -17.52 11.78 -3.89
C GLU A 187 -16.87 10.69 -4.73
N GLU A 188 -15.55 10.73 -4.84
CA GLU A 188 -14.71 9.76 -5.56
C GLU A 188 -14.86 8.35 -4.99
N LEU A 189 -15.24 8.22 -3.73
CA LEU A 189 -15.45 6.94 -3.08
C LEU A 189 -16.66 6.17 -3.67
N LYS A 190 -17.63 6.88 -4.26
CA LYS A 190 -18.77 6.26 -4.96
C LYS A 190 -18.33 5.42 -6.15
N HIS A 191 -17.23 5.78 -6.81
CA HIS A 191 -16.66 5.02 -7.93
C HIS A 191 -16.30 3.58 -7.53
N PHE A 192 -15.95 3.37 -6.26
CA PHE A 192 -15.52 2.09 -5.73
C PHE A 192 -16.60 1.37 -4.90
N GLU A 193 -17.84 1.88 -4.90
CA GLU A 193 -18.90 1.38 -4.02
C GLU A 193 -19.26 -0.09 -4.26
N ALA A 194 -19.17 -0.56 -5.50
CA ALA A 194 -19.38 -1.97 -5.84
C ALA A 194 -18.39 -2.90 -5.12
N ASP A 195 -17.17 -2.43 -4.85
CA ASP A 195 -16.09 -3.20 -4.23
C ASP A 195 -16.33 -3.42 -2.73
N LYS A 196 -17.33 -2.75 -2.11
CA LYS A 196 -17.79 -3.04 -0.75
C LYS A 196 -18.20 -4.50 -0.56
N ASN A 197 -18.72 -5.11 -1.63
CA ASN A 197 -19.29 -6.44 -1.63
C ASN A 197 -18.25 -7.53 -1.90
N VAL A 198 -16.99 -7.16 -2.15
CA VAL A 198 -15.90 -8.13 -2.23
C VAL A 198 -15.82 -8.86 -0.88
N PRO A 199 -15.84 -10.22 -0.86
CA PRO A 199 -15.81 -10.98 0.38
C PRO A 199 -14.60 -10.59 1.25
N PRO A 200 -14.80 -10.38 2.57
CA PRO A 200 -13.69 -10.10 3.47
C PRO A 200 -12.64 -11.20 3.40
N GLN A 201 -11.38 -10.77 3.30
CA GLN A 201 -10.27 -11.69 3.14
C GLN A 201 -9.64 -11.98 4.49
N LYS A 202 -9.34 -13.25 4.75
CA LYS A 202 -8.57 -13.62 5.93
C LYS A 202 -7.10 -13.32 5.65
N PRO A 203 -6.41 -12.57 6.53
CA PRO A 203 -4.96 -12.50 6.47
C PRO A 203 -4.36 -13.90 6.55
N MET A 204 -3.19 -14.11 5.95
CA MET A 204 -2.51 -15.38 6.12
C MET A 204 -2.12 -15.55 7.60
N GLU A 205 -2.23 -16.75 8.16
CA GLU A 205 -1.78 -17.01 9.54
C GLU A 205 -0.25 -17.16 9.58
N LEU A 206 0.39 -16.83 10.71
CA LEU A 206 1.78 -17.18 10.94
C LEU A 206 1.87 -18.71 11.03
N GLN A 207 2.67 -19.33 10.16
CA GLN A 207 3.07 -20.73 10.30
C GLN A 207 4.17 -20.85 11.37
#